data_AF-A0AAU1T7H5-F1
#
_entry.id   AF-A0AAU1T7H5-F1
#
_cell.length_a   1.000
_cell.length_b   1.000
_cell.length_c   1.000
_cell.angle_alpha   90.00
_cell.angle_beta   90.00
_cell.angle_gamma   90.00
#
_symmetry.space_group_name_H-M   'P 1'
#
loop_
_entity.id
_entity.type
_entity.pdbx_description
1 polymer ?
#
loop_
_entity_poly.entity_id
_entity_poly.type
_entity_poly.pdbx_seq_one_letter_code
_entity_poly.pdbx_strand_id
1 'polypeptide(L)'
;MEFAPLELLDESMAKGFRRIDRDQQFLLPVDMREWLPQDHVVWTLLEVVDHLDLSTIESRYALGGTGRRAYDPRMMLALLIYAYADGVRSSRQIERLCRTDVAMRVISGLQVADHTAIARFRQLHQDSVKDLFTQVLLVCAKAGLGRLGTIAIDGTKIAANASRFASCRREWLQEQVAAITAEAAAADEAEDATFTAKDAETPHQLRGRQDRERRLRKALEEVLAEEAARGLDATAITAKHEEFLERTRRGDNTVGTRPVGADPVAVAEARLEAAQDRLAREKAAKREQIDAMRERIRLFEAGHGPKPVLGPFSFDENRGREVARARRWVVRAEDELAKARSAQANAKDQATATTVQVIPGGGKRGSRGNSVKGRLPQVRRNVTDPDSRQMQGADGGALQGYNAQLAVGADGLIMACELVQDSNDRRQLKPMMPVTVAAALAVHQARCLRQCPDLGGCCIEAFTSPKGAGILSTSECSQTSCPCTLDWIGTLLFDSGYWSEENLNAPGPDRLIAPGKARDLPQVDHNVKPPPEDADAATRMLYRLATEDGSATYKRRAATVEPVNGQLKDRTRLRRFARRGRTACQSELELAALVLNLRKFCRLDPRLRATALAA
;
A
#
# COMPACT_ATOMS: atom_id res chain seq x y z
N MET A 1 2.67 75.40 -3.63
CA MET A 1 2.97 74.49 -4.76
C MET A 1 2.17 73.23 -4.52
N GLU A 2 1.39 72.85 -5.53
CA GLU A 2 0.22 71.96 -5.44
C GLU A 2 0.51 70.62 -4.77
N PHE A 3 -0.18 70.37 -3.65
CA PHE A 3 -0.40 69.03 -3.12
C PHE A 3 -1.56 68.42 -3.89
N ALA A 4 -1.27 67.42 -4.74
CA ALA A 4 -2.29 66.54 -5.29
C ALA A 4 -2.94 65.76 -4.13
N PRO A 5 -4.27 65.59 -4.07
CA PRO A 5 -4.90 64.83 -3.01
C PRO A 5 -4.53 63.36 -3.18
N LEU A 6 -4.08 62.72 -2.10
CA LEU A 6 -4.14 61.27 -1.97
C LEU A 6 -5.62 60.85 -2.10
N GLU A 7 -6.02 60.43 -3.29
CA GLU A 7 -7.21 59.58 -3.43
C GLU A 7 -6.90 58.28 -2.70
N LEU A 8 -7.47 58.15 -1.49
CA LEU A 8 -7.71 56.87 -0.86
C LEU A 8 -8.51 56.04 -1.87
N LEU A 9 -7.82 55.14 -2.58
CA LEU A 9 -8.47 54.08 -3.34
C LEU A 9 -9.30 53.26 -2.34
N ASP A 10 -10.60 53.40 -2.48
CA ASP A 10 -11.63 52.57 -1.86
C ASP A 10 -11.50 51.13 -2.41
N GLU A 11 -10.45 50.40 -1.96
CA GLU A 11 -10.07 49.08 -2.49
C GLU A 11 -10.96 47.93 -1.99
N SER A 12 -12.21 48.17 -1.57
CA SER A 12 -13.10 47.11 -1.09
C SER A 12 -14.51 47.09 -1.67
N MET A 13 -14.76 47.75 -2.81
CA MET A 13 -16.09 47.74 -3.43
C MET A 13 -16.12 46.94 -4.74
N ALA A 14 -16.42 45.63 -4.64
CA ALA A 14 -16.75 44.82 -5.81
C ALA A 14 -18.13 45.22 -6.36
N LYS A 15 -18.23 45.58 -7.65
CA LYS A 15 -19.51 45.93 -8.33
C LYS A 15 -20.57 44.81 -8.30
N GLY A 16 -20.18 43.57 -7.99
CA GLY A 16 -21.07 42.42 -7.88
C GLY A 16 -20.31 41.09 -7.97
N PHE A 17 -21.03 39.98 -7.82
CA PHE A 17 -20.45 38.64 -7.97
C PHE A 17 -20.45 38.18 -9.42
N ARG A 18 -19.36 37.54 -9.87
CA ARG A 18 -19.36 36.77 -11.11
C ARG A 18 -20.26 35.55 -10.92
N ARG A 19 -21.38 35.48 -11.66
CA ARG A 19 -22.26 34.31 -11.62
C ARG A 19 -21.54 33.08 -12.15
N ILE A 20 -21.71 31.95 -11.47
CA ILE A 20 -21.13 30.67 -11.87
C ILE A 20 -22.16 29.95 -12.73
N ASP A 21 -21.86 29.78 -14.00
CA ASP A 21 -22.65 28.94 -14.92
C ASP A 21 -21.90 27.63 -15.16
N ARG A 22 -22.50 26.51 -14.75
CA ARG A 22 -21.94 25.16 -14.93
C ARG A 22 -22.52 24.43 -16.13
N ASP A 23 -23.62 24.96 -16.67
CA ASP A 23 -24.34 24.38 -17.81
C ASP A 23 -23.90 25.03 -19.14
N GLN A 24 -23.06 26.08 -19.07
CA GLN A 24 -22.40 26.69 -20.22
C GLN A 24 -21.68 25.64 -21.07
N GLN A 25 -22.21 25.41 -22.27
CA GLN A 25 -21.64 24.50 -23.24
C GLN A 25 -20.44 25.15 -23.96
N PHE A 26 -19.44 24.34 -24.29
CA PHE A 26 -18.37 24.76 -25.19
C PHE A 26 -18.84 24.68 -26.65
N LEU A 27 -18.64 25.75 -27.43
CA LEU A 27 -18.99 25.76 -28.86
C LEU A 27 -18.06 24.85 -29.68
N LEU A 28 -16.78 24.78 -29.31
CA LEU A 28 -15.76 23.89 -29.86
C LEU A 28 -15.04 23.17 -28.72
N PRO A 29 -14.50 21.94 -28.92
CA PRO A 29 -13.67 21.29 -27.92
C PRO A 29 -12.46 22.17 -27.56
N VAL A 30 -12.25 22.39 -26.26
CA VAL A 30 -11.09 23.13 -25.75
C VAL A 30 -9.83 22.29 -25.94
N ASP A 31 -8.73 22.91 -26.37
CA ASP A 31 -7.42 22.25 -26.41
C ASP A 31 -7.00 21.84 -24.98
N MET A 32 -6.61 20.58 -24.80
CA MET A 32 -6.12 20.06 -23.53
C MET A 32 -4.88 20.82 -23.02
N ARG A 33 -4.12 21.43 -23.94
CA ARG A 33 -2.95 22.27 -23.60
C ARG A 33 -3.33 23.53 -22.83
N GLU A 34 -4.58 24.00 -22.98
CA GLU A 34 -5.10 25.18 -22.27
C GLU A 34 -5.65 24.83 -20.88
N TRP A 35 -5.75 23.53 -20.53
CA TRP A 35 -6.32 23.11 -19.24
C TRP A 35 -5.36 23.32 -18.08
N LEU A 36 -4.06 23.42 -18.37
CA LEU A 36 -3.01 23.67 -17.40
C LEU A 36 -2.19 24.90 -17.82
N PRO A 37 -1.70 25.71 -16.86
CA PRO A 37 -0.72 26.76 -17.16
C PRO A 37 0.51 26.22 -17.90
N GLN A 38 1.15 27.06 -18.72
CA GLN A 38 2.35 26.66 -19.49
C GLN A 38 3.55 26.32 -18.59
N ASP A 39 3.62 26.90 -17.39
CA ASP A 39 4.65 26.64 -16.38
C ASP A 39 4.34 25.43 -15.49
N HIS A 40 3.24 24.70 -15.77
CA HIS A 40 2.88 23.52 -15.00
C HIS A 40 3.90 22.38 -15.18
N VAL A 41 4.28 21.74 -14.07
CA VAL A 41 5.34 20.70 -14.01
C VAL A 41 5.12 19.49 -14.93
N VAL A 42 3.87 19.23 -15.31
CA VAL A 42 3.50 18.13 -16.22
C VAL A 42 4.17 18.28 -17.58
N TRP A 43 4.28 19.51 -18.11
CA TRP A 43 4.89 19.73 -19.42
C TRP A 43 6.37 19.37 -19.42
N THR A 44 7.11 19.83 -18.40
CA THR A 44 8.51 19.43 -18.20
C THR A 44 8.63 17.91 -17.98
N LEU A 45 7.69 17.29 -17.27
CA LEU A 45 7.71 15.84 -17.08
C LEU A 45 7.54 15.09 -18.40
N LEU A 46 6.60 15.50 -19.25
CA LEU A 46 6.36 14.87 -20.55
C LEU A 46 7.59 15.02 -21.45
N GLU A 47 8.18 16.22 -21.52
CA GLU A 47 9.43 16.46 -22.24
C GLU A 47 10.55 15.53 -21.76
N VAL A 48 10.76 15.43 -20.44
CA VAL A 48 11.79 14.54 -19.89
C VAL A 48 11.53 13.09 -20.24
N VAL A 49 10.28 12.60 -20.09
CA VAL A 49 9.91 11.22 -20.44
C VAL A 49 10.10 10.96 -21.93
N ASP A 50 9.91 11.97 -22.78
CA ASP A 50 10.13 11.83 -24.21
C ASP A 50 11.59 11.58 -24.59
N HIS A 51 12.52 12.09 -23.78
CA HIS A 51 13.96 11.89 -23.94
C HIS A 51 14.50 10.62 -23.25
N LEU A 52 13.68 9.90 -22.47
CA LEU A 52 14.11 8.62 -21.89
C LEU A 52 14.08 7.50 -22.91
N ASP A 53 15.10 6.63 -22.87
CA ASP A 53 15.12 5.40 -23.65
C ASP A 53 14.22 4.35 -23.00
N LEU A 54 13.12 4.04 -23.68
CA LEU A 54 12.12 3.05 -23.28
C LEU A 54 12.20 1.76 -24.09
N SER A 55 13.23 1.55 -24.91
CA SER A 55 13.41 0.37 -25.77
C SER A 55 13.27 -0.95 -25.00
N THR A 56 13.82 -1.01 -23.78
CA THR A 56 13.73 -2.19 -22.90
C THR A 56 12.28 -2.48 -22.46
N ILE A 57 11.47 -1.44 -22.28
CA ILE A 57 10.05 -1.56 -21.92
C ILE A 57 9.22 -1.93 -23.14
N GLU A 58 9.47 -1.27 -24.27
CA GLU A 58 8.77 -1.48 -25.54
C GLU A 58 8.99 -2.90 -26.10
N SER A 59 10.21 -3.43 -26.01
CA SER A 59 10.55 -4.78 -26.48
C SER A 59 9.80 -5.92 -25.77
N ARG A 60 9.22 -5.66 -24.58
CA ARG A 60 8.38 -6.66 -23.89
C ARG A 60 6.96 -6.77 -24.47
N TYR A 61 6.59 -5.92 -25.41
CA TYR A 61 5.28 -5.95 -26.06
C TYR A 61 5.37 -6.53 -27.48
N ALA A 62 4.60 -7.60 -27.74
CA ALA A 62 4.38 -8.10 -29.08
C ALA A 62 3.25 -7.29 -29.75
N LEU A 63 3.61 -6.35 -30.62
CA LEU A 63 2.66 -5.54 -31.38
C LEU A 63 2.19 -6.31 -32.64
N GLY A 64 0.93 -6.13 -33.04
CA GLY A 64 0.37 -6.72 -34.28
C GLY A 64 -0.47 -7.99 -34.12
N GLY A 65 -0.72 -8.46 -32.90
CA GLY A 65 -1.60 -9.60 -32.60
C GLY A 65 -3.08 -9.24 -32.40
N THR A 66 -3.89 -10.24 -32.04
CA THR A 66 -5.31 -10.05 -31.65
C THR A 66 -5.42 -9.61 -30.18
N GLY A 67 -6.30 -8.66 -29.88
CA GLY A 67 -6.53 -8.16 -28.53
C GLY A 67 -6.70 -6.65 -28.44
N ARG A 68 -6.80 -6.13 -27.22
CA ARG A 68 -6.87 -4.68 -26.96
C ARG A 68 -5.49 -4.05 -27.17
N ARG A 69 -5.45 -2.85 -27.75
CA ARG A 69 -4.22 -2.05 -27.84
C ARG A 69 -3.65 -1.78 -26.45
N ALA A 70 -2.34 -1.93 -26.29
CA ALA A 70 -1.65 -1.57 -25.07
C ALA A 70 -1.64 -0.03 -24.89
N TYR A 71 -1.57 0.41 -23.64
CA TYR A 71 -1.27 1.80 -23.33
C TYR A 71 0.16 2.14 -23.74
N ASP A 72 0.39 3.38 -24.16
CA ASP A 72 1.72 3.89 -24.47
C ASP A 72 2.62 3.83 -23.20
N PRO A 73 3.81 3.19 -23.27
CA PRO A 73 4.75 3.16 -22.16
C PRO A 73 5.16 4.52 -21.62
N ARG A 74 5.29 5.54 -22.49
CA ARG A 74 5.63 6.93 -22.10
C ARG A 74 4.53 7.51 -21.23
N MET A 75 3.29 7.35 -21.65
CA MET A 75 2.12 7.80 -20.89
C MET A 75 2.05 7.08 -19.53
N MET A 76 2.22 5.75 -19.52
CA MET A 76 2.16 4.96 -18.27
C MET A 76 3.28 5.35 -17.29
N LEU A 77 4.50 5.60 -17.80
CA LEU A 77 5.63 6.05 -16.99
C LEU A 77 5.41 7.46 -16.44
N ALA A 78 5.00 8.42 -17.29
CA ALA A 78 4.68 9.79 -16.87
C ALA A 78 3.58 9.81 -15.81
N LEU A 79 2.53 8.99 -15.98
CA LEU A 79 1.45 8.85 -15.03
C LEU A 79 1.96 8.35 -13.66
N LEU A 80 2.81 7.33 -13.64
CA LEU A 80 3.40 6.80 -12.42
C LEU A 80 4.32 7.81 -11.72
N ILE A 81 5.16 8.50 -12.48
CA ILE A 81 6.08 9.52 -11.95
C ILE A 81 5.28 10.67 -11.32
N TYR A 82 4.28 11.19 -12.03
CA TYR A 82 3.44 12.29 -11.54
C TYR A 82 2.64 11.86 -10.30
N ALA A 83 2.07 10.65 -10.31
CA ALA A 83 1.34 10.12 -9.16
C ALA A 83 2.25 9.98 -7.92
N TYR A 84 3.45 9.44 -8.09
CA TYR A 84 4.41 9.33 -6.99
C TYR A 84 4.89 10.71 -6.51
N ALA A 85 5.02 11.68 -7.41
CA ALA A 85 5.38 13.05 -7.06
C ALA A 85 4.31 13.72 -6.18
N ASP A 86 3.03 13.39 -6.37
CA ASP A 86 1.90 13.83 -5.53
C ASP A 86 1.67 12.92 -4.29
N GLY A 87 2.48 11.87 -4.13
CA GLY A 87 2.36 10.91 -3.02
C GLY A 87 1.24 9.88 -3.19
N VAL A 88 0.71 9.74 -4.40
CA VAL A 88 -0.32 8.77 -4.78
C VAL A 88 0.34 7.50 -5.33
N ARG A 89 0.32 6.41 -4.55
CA ARG A 89 0.96 5.14 -4.93
C ARG A 89 0.00 3.98 -5.17
N SER A 90 -1.27 4.15 -4.80
CA SER A 90 -2.30 3.12 -5.00
C SER A 90 -2.79 3.13 -6.44
N SER A 91 -2.66 2.02 -7.16
CA SER A 91 -3.15 1.91 -8.55
C SER A 91 -4.63 2.27 -8.68
N ARG A 92 -5.46 1.95 -7.68
CA ARG A 92 -6.90 2.31 -7.66
C ARG A 92 -7.12 3.81 -7.48
N GLN A 93 -6.26 4.46 -6.71
CA GLN A 93 -6.33 5.91 -6.55
C GLN A 93 -5.86 6.61 -7.83
N ILE A 94 -4.80 6.11 -8.48
CA ILE A 94 -4.34 6.61 -9.77
C ILE A 94 -5.47 6.49 -10.82
N GLU A 95 -6.11 5.32 -10.95
CA GLU A 95 -7.26 5.12 -11.85
C GLU A 95 -8.37 6.16 -11.62
N ARG A 96 -8.72 6.42 -10.35
CA ARG A 96 -9.72 7.43 -9.99
C ARG A 96 -9.26 8.83 -10.39
N LEU A 97 -8.00 9.18 -10.15
CA LEU A 97 -7.45 10.49 -10.52
C LEU A 97 -7.37 10.68 -12.03
N CYS A 98 -7.17 9.63 -12.84
CA CYS A 98 -7.29 9.71 -14.29
C CYS A 98 -8.67 10.17 -14.77
N ARG A 99 -9.70 10.12 -13.91
CA ARG A 99 -11.05 10.64 -14.22
C ARG A 99 -11.27 12.07 -13.71
N THR A 100 -10.67 12.43 -12.58
CA THR A 100 -11.02 13.65 -11.84
C THR A 100 -9.96 14.74 -11.91
N ASP A 101 -8.68 14.35 -11.93
CA ASP A 101 -7.56 15.27 -11.89
C ASP A 101 -7.18 15.74 -13.29
N VAL A 102 -7.07 17.06 -13.47
CA VAL A 102 -6.83 17.67 -14.78
C VAL A 102 -5.44 17.29 -15.30
N ALA A 103 -4.43 17.27 -14.44
CA ALA A 103 -3.07 16.92 -14.83
C ALA A 103 -2.92 15.45 -15.25
N MET A 104 -3.52 14.52 -14.50
CA MET A 104 -3.57 13.11 -14.87
C MET A 104 -4.30 12.89 -16.19
N ARG A 105 -5.39 13.63 -16.44
CA ARG A 105 -6.15 13.57 -17.70
C ARG A 105 -5.36 14.10 -18.88
N VAL A 106 -4.55 15.14 -18.68
CA VAL A 106 -3.62 15.67 -19.69
C VAL A 106 -2.57 14.62 -20.02
N ILE A 107 -1.91 14.04 -19.02
CA ILE A 107 -0.90 12.99 -19.22
C ILE A 107 -1.51 11.79 -19.98
N SER A 108 -2.71 11.35 -19.59
CA SER A 108 -3.33 10.17 -20.18
C SER A 108 -4.07 10.43 -21.49
N GLY A 109 -4.14 11.68 -21.96
CA GLY A 109 -4.92 12.02 -23.15
C GLY A 109 -6.39 11.62 -23.04
N LEU A 110 -7.00 11.83 -21.87
CA LEU A 110 -8.36 11.40 -21.49
C LEU A 110 -8.58 9.88 -21.39
N GLN A 111 -7.54 9.07 -21.58
CA GLN A 111 -7.64 7.64 -21.34
C GLN A 111 -7.67 7.35 -19.84
N VAL A 112 -8.46 6.36 -19.43
CA VAL A 112 -8.52 5.92 -18.04
C VAL A 112 -7.82 4.57 -17.91
N ALA A 113 -6.53 4.62 -17.56
CA ALA A 113 -5.77 3.44 -17.21
C ALA A 113 -6.38 2.79 -15.96
N ASP A 114 -6.87 1.56 -16.12
CA ASP A 114 -7.44 0.81 -15.01
C ASP A 114 -6.35 0.36 -14.02
N HIS A 115 -6.72 0.16 -12.77
CA HIS A 115 -5.78 -0.22 -11.72
C HIS A 115 -5.05 -1.54 -12.04
N THR A 116 -5.65 -2.45 -12.82
CA THR A 116 -5.00 -3.72 -13.19
C THR A 116 -3.93 -3.50 -14.24
N ALA A 117 -4.16 -2.63 -15.22
CA ALA A 117 -3.17 -2.22 -16.21
C ALA A 117 -1.98 -1.52 -15.54
N ILE A 118 -2.23 -0.59 -14.61
CA ILE A 118 -1.18 0.09 -13.84
C ILE A 118 -0.37 -0.93 -13.00
N ALA A 119 -1.06 -1.84 -12.30
CA ALA A 119 -0.38 -2.85 -11.49
C ALA A 119 0.46 -3.81 -12.34
N ARG A 120 -0.08 -4.28 -13.48
CA ARG A 120 0.63 -5.13 -14.43
C ARG A 120 1.83 -4.43 -15.06
N PHE A 121 1.70 -3.17 -15.44
CA PHE A 121 2.82 -2.38 -15.96
C PHE A 121 3.97 -2.31 -14.95
N ARG A 122 3.67 -1.98 -13.68
CA ARG A 122 4.68 -1.95 -12.61
C ARG A 122 5.35 -3.31 -12.38
N GLN A 123 4.58 -4.40 -12.46
CA GLN A 123 5.10 -5.76 -12.25
C GLN A 123 5.98 -6.21 -13.42
N LEU A 124 5.51 -5.97 -14.65
CA LEU A 124 6.19 -6.40 -15.86
C LEU A 124 7.53 -5.67 -16.05
N HIS A 125 7.61 -4.38 -15.69
CA HIS A 125 8.77 -3.54 -15.97
C HIS A 125 9.60 -3.20 -14.74
N GLN A 126 9.44 -3.96 -13.65
CA GLN A 126 10.14 -3.68 -12.39
C GLN A 126 11.67 -3.72 -12.53
N ASP A 127 12.20 -4.57 -13.43
CA ASP A 127 13.65 -4.70 -13.64
C ASP A 127 14.22 -3.51 -14.43
N SER A 128 13.41 -2.84 -15.24
CA SER A 128 13.81 -1.71 -16.08
C SER A 128 13.86 -0.38 -15.33
N VAL A 129 13.29 -0.31 -14.11
CA VAL A 129 13.25 0.94 -13.32
C VAL A 129 14.65 1.40 -12.93
N LYS A 130 15.58 0.47 -12.68
CA LYS A 130 16.98 0.78 -12.37
C LYS A 130 17.68 1.50 -13.52
N ASP A 131 17.41 1.07 -14.75
CA ASP A 131 17.99 1.69 -15.95
C ASP A 131 17.41 3.10 -16.13
N LEU A 132 16.09 3.27 -15.97
CA LEU A 132 15.44 4.58 -16.00
C LEU A 132 15.97 5.53 -14.91
N PHE A 133 16.19 5.02 -13.69
CA PHE A 133 16.78 5.80 -12.60
C PHE A 133 18.18 6.28 -12.99
N THR A 134 18.98 5.42 -13.61
CA THR A 134 20.32 5.75 -14.09
C THR A 134 20.27 6.82 -15.19
N GLN A 135 19.37 6.70 -16.16
CA GLN A 135 19.20 7.72 -17.21
C GLN A 135 18.83 9.09 -16.61
N VAL A 136 17.86 9.13 -15.69
CA VAL A 136 17.47 10.37 -15.01
C VAL A 136 18.62 10.95 -14.19
N LEU A 137 19.42 10.11 -13.53
CA LEU A 137 20.61 10.54 -12.80
C LEU A 137 21.61 11.25 -13.74
N LEU A 138 21.84 10.70 -14.94
CA LEU A 138 22.73 11.28 -15.95
C LEU A 138 22.19 12.62 -16.48
N VAL A 139 20.88 12.72 -16.74
CA VAL A 139 20.24 13.99 -17.14
C VAL A 139 20.40 15.05 -16.05
N CYS A 140 20.19 14.67 -14.78
CA CYS A 140 20.43 15.57 -13.65
C CYS A 140 21.89 16.00 -13.57
N ALA A 141 22.83 15.08 -13.79
CA ALA A 141 24.26 15.37 -13.81
C ALA A 141 24.63 16.39 -14.91
N LYS A 142 24.15 16.20 -16.14
CA LYS A 142 24.33 17.16 -17.23
C LYS A 142 23.75 18.55 -16.94
N ALA A 143 22.66 18.60 -16.17
CA ALA A 143 22.06 19.86 -15.72
C ALA A 143 22.86 20.56 -14.59
N GLY A 144 23.97 19.98 -14.13
CA GLY A 144 24.83 20.54 -13.08
C GLY A 144 24.47 20.09 -11.66
N LEU A 145 23.58 19.10 -11.49
CA LEU A 145 23.34 18.43 -10.21
C LEU A 145 24.37 17.32 -9.97
N GLY A 146 24.45 16.80 -8.74
CA GLY A 146 25.30 15.68 -8.37
C GLY A 146 26.70 16.09 -7.92
N ARG A 147 26.80 16.97 -6.92
CA ARG A 147 28.09 17.40 -6.35
C ARG A 147 28.74 16.24 -5.58
N LEU A 148 29.87 15.73 -6.07
CA LEU A 148 30.55 14.55 -5.52
C LEU A 148 31.47 14.85 -4.32
N GLY A 149 31.84 16.11 -4.07
CA GLY A 149 32.79 16.47 -3.02
C GLY A 149 32.42 15.95 -1.63
N THR A 150 31.14 15.90 -1.28
CA THR A 150 30.66 15.20 -0.08
C THR A 150 29.42 14.38 -0.41
N ILE A 151 29.45 13.08 -0.09
CA ILE A 151 28.31 12.18 -0.27
C ILE A 151 27.94 11.61 1.09
N ALA A 152 26.66 11.73 1.47
CA ALA A 152 26.14 11.15 2.69
C ALA A 152 25.44 9.83 2.39
N ILE A 153 25.78 8.77 3.14
CA ILE A 153 25.12 7.48 3.07
C ILE A 153 24.36 7.24 4.37
N ASP A 154 23.08 6.90 4.25
CA ASP A 154 22.22 6.68 5.39
C ASP A 154 21.17 5.59 5.15
N GLY A 155 20.83 4.88 6.21
CA GLY A 155 19.80 3.86 6.23
C GLY A 155 18.48 4.38 6.77
N THR A 156 17.40 4.23 6.00
CA THR A 156 16.05 4.59 6.43
C THR A 156 15.13 3.38 6.40
N LYS A 157 14.52 3.04 7.55
CA LYS A 157 13.62 1.88 7.64
C LYS A 157 12.25 2.22 7.04
N ILE A 158 11.73 1.34 6.19
CA ILE A 158 10.44 1.48 5.49
C ILE A 158 9.60 0.21 5.74
N ALA A 159 8.31 0.38 6.05
CA ALA A 159 7.42 -0.74 6.34
C ALA A 159 7.16 -1.59 5.08
N ALA A 160 7.12 -2.91 5.23
CA ALA A 160 6.65 -3.81 4.18
C ALA A 160 5.11 -3.80 4.14
N ASN A 161 4.52 -4.24 3.02
CA ASN A 161 3.08 -4.53 2.94
C ASN A 161 2.77 -5.90 3.58
N ALA A 162 3.11 -6.03 4.87
CA ALA A 162 3.11 -7.28 5.60
C ALA A 162 2.51 -7.12 6.99
N SER A 163 1.80 -8.15 7.47
CA SER A 163 1.27 -8.17 8.83
C SER A 163 2.38 -8.47 9.84
N ARG A 164 2.51 -7.64 10.88
CA ARG A 164 3.49 -7.87 11.98
C ARG A 164 3.26 -9.21 12.70
N PHE A 165 2.01 -9.66 12.76
CA PHE A 165 1.61 -10.87 13.49
C PHE A 165 1.74 -12.15 12.67
N ALA A 166 1.96 -12.05 11.36
CA ALA A 166 2.12 -13.19 10.46
C ALA A 166 3.58 -13.72 10.43
N SER A 167 4.39 -13.41 11.43
CA SER A 167 5.78 -13.89 11.52
C SER A 167 5.82 -15.25 12.22
N CYS A 168 6.01 -16.31 11.45
CA CYS A 168 6.00 -17.68 11.92
C CYS A 168 7.40 -18.32 11.85
N ARG A 169 7.55 -19.45 12.57
CA ARG A 169 8.78 -20.25 12.58
C ARG A 169 8.75 -21.27 11.45
N ARG A 170 9.93 -21.77 11.06
CA ARG A 170 10.04 -22.84 10.05
C ARG A 170 9.32 -24.11 10.48
N GLU A 171 9.48 -24.52 11.73
CA GLU A 171 8.83 -25.71 12.31
C GLU A 171 7.31 -25.64 12.15
N TRP A 172 6.70 -24.53 12.57
CA TRP A 172 5.26 -24.30 12.39
C TRP A 172 4.84 -24.31 10.92
N LEU A 173 5.63 -23.72 10.00
CA LEU A 173 5.34 -23.80 8.57
C LEU A 173 5.39 -25.25 8.05
N GLN A 174 6.36 -26.05 8.51
CA GLN A 174 6.48 -27.46 8.14
C GLN A 174 5.31 -28.28 8.71
N GLU A 175 4.89 -28.02 9.94
CA GLU A 175 3.68 -28.62 10.53
C GLU A 175 2.43 -28.26 9.73
N GLN A 176 2.25 -27.00 9.34
CA GLN A 176 1.09 -26.59 8.53
C GLN A 176 1.13 -27.20 7.13
N VAL A 177 2.30 -27.26 6.48
CA VAL A 177 2.44 -27.93 5.18
C VAL A 177 2.12 -29.41 5.32
N ALA A 178 2.66 -30.08 6.35
CA ALA A 178 2.38 -31.49 6.63
C ALA A 178 0.88 -31.73 6.86
N ALA A 179 0.21 -30.85 7.61
CA ALA A 179 -1.22 -30.91 7.84
C ALA A 179 -2.03 -30.73 6.54
N ILE A 180 -1.69 -29.73 5.71
CA ILE A 180 -2.36 -29.51 4.41
C ILE A 180 -2.11 -30.69 3.46
N THR A 181 -0.89 -31.23 3.39
CA THR A 181 -0.60 -32.38 2.55
C THR A 181 -1.28 -33.66 3.06
N ALA A 182 -1.43 -33.81 4.37
CA ALA A 182 -2.17 -34.93 4.95
C ALA A 182 -3.68 -34.79 4.71
N GLU A 183 -4.23 -33.58 4.80
CA GLU A 183 -5.62 -33.29 4.45
C GLU A 183 -5.88 -33.53 2.95
N ALA A 184 -4.97 -33.09 2.08
CA ALA A 184 -5.05 -33.37 0.64
C ALA A 184 -4.95 -34.86 0.35
N ALA A 185 -4.00 -35.58 0.96
CA ALA A 185 -3.87 -37.03 0.80
C ALA A 185 -5.11 -37.79 1.32
N ALA A 186 -5.71 -37.35 2.43
CA ALA A 186 -6.94 -37.94 2.96
C ALA A 186 -8.14 -37.65 2.05
N ALA A 187 -8.19 -36.48 1.40
CA ALA A 187 -9.19 -36.16 0.39
C ALA A 187 -8.99 -37.02 -0.87
N ASP A 188 -7.76 -37.16 -1.37
CA ASP A 188 -7.42 -38.02 -2.51
C ASP A 188 -7.75 -39.50 -2.21
N GLU A 189 -7.40 -40.01 -1.02
CA GLU A 189 -7.75 -41.37 -0.59
C GLU A 189 -9.27 -41.57 -0.46
N ALA A 190 -10.00 -40.57 0.03
CA ALA A 190 -11.45 -40.62 0.09
C ALA A 190 -12.05 -40.61 -1.32
N GLU A 191 -11.53 -39.79 -2.24
CA GLU A 191 -11.92 -39.77 -3.65
C GLU A 191 -11.62 -41.12 -4.33
N ASP A 192 -10.42 -41.68 -4.18
CA ASP A 192 -10.01 -42.99 -4.70
C ASP A 192 -10.84 -44.15 -4.11
N ALA A 193 -11.22 -44.06 -2.84
CA ALA A 193 -12.13 -45.04 -2.22
C ALA A 193 -13.55 -44.94 -2.78
N THR A 194 -13.94 -43.76 -3.29
CA THR A 194 -15.24 -43.53 -3.91
C THR A 194 -15.23 -43.89 -5.42
N PHE A 195 -14.06 -43.80 -6.07
CA PHE A 195 -13.87 -44.05 -7.50
C PHE A 195 -12.91 -45.24 -7.75
N THR A 196 -13.44 -46.42 -8.05
CA THR A 196 -12.58 -47.60 -8.34
C THR A 196 -11.88 -47.50 -9.69
N ALA A 197 -10.69 -48.11 -9.83
CA ALA A 197 -9.82 -48.10 -11.02
C ALA A 197 -10.45 -48.60 -12.35
N LYS A 198 -11.73 -48.97 -12.38
CA LYS A 198 -12.49 -49.22 -13.61
C LYS A 198 -13.05 -47.95 -14.26
N ASP A 199 -13.01 -46.80 -13.58
CA ASP A 199 -13.41 -45.51 -14.13
C ASP A 199 -12.24 -44.79 -14.81
N ALA A 200 -11.44 -45.53 -15.59
CA ALA A 200 -10.25 -45.06 -16.29
C ALA A 200 -10.57 -44.22 -17.55
N GLU A 201 -11.61 -43.38 -17.53
CA GLU A 201 -11.83 -42.36 -18.56
C GLU A 201 -11.57 -40.99 -17.98
N THR A 202 -10.37 -40.46 -18.23
CA THR A 202 -10.05 -39.08 -17.86
C THR A 202 -10.92 -38.07 -18.64
N PRO A 203 -11.45 -37.01 -18.01
CA PRO A 203 -12.50 -36.15 -18.59
C PRO A 203 -12.14 -35.35 -19.86
N HIS A 204 -10.89 -35.43 -20.33
CA HIS A 204 -10.43 -34.67 -21.49
C HIS A 204 -10.69 -35.38 -22.83
N GLN A 205 -11.10 -36.66 -22.84
CA GLN A 205 -11.35 -37.43 -24.07
C GLN A 205 -12.85 -37.60 -24.43
N LEU A 206 -13.78 -36.99 -23.68
CA LEU A 206 -15.22 -37.19 -23.86
C LEU A 206 -15.96 -35.88 -24.23
N ARG A 207 -15.62 -35.31 -25.40
CA ARG A 207 -16.16 -34.03 -25.89
C ARG A 207 -17.28 -34.16 -26.94
N GLY A 208 -18.20 -35.11 -26.77
CA GLY A 208 -19.45 -35.17 -27.54
C GLY A 208 -20.65 -34.64 -26.74
N ARG A 209 -21.37 -33.63 -27.25
CA ARG A 209 -22.58 -33.06 -26.61
C ARG A 209 -23.67 -34.12 -26.42
N GLN A 210 -23.84 -35.02 -27.39
CA GLN A 210 -24.87 -36.07 -27.36
C GLN A 210 -24.54 -37.20 -26.37
N ASP A 211 -23.26 -37.52 -26.17
CA ASP A 211 -22.85 -38.52 -25.18
C ASP A 211 -22.94 -38.03 -23.72
N ARG A 212 -22.88 -36.71 -23.50
CA ARG A 212 -23.18 -36.12 -22.18
C ARG A 212 -24.67 -36.19 -21.85
N GLU A 213 -25.52 -35.86 -22.80
CA GLU A 213 -26.97 -35.85 -22.60
C GLU A 213 -27.53 -37.24 -22.30
N ARG A 214 -27.05 -38.27 -23.03
CA ARG A 214 -27.45 -39.66 -22.80
C ARG A 214 -27.03 -40.16 -21.42
N ARG A 215 -25.82 -39.79 -20.95
CA ARG A 215 -25.31 -40.17 -19.62
C ARG A 215 -25.99 -39.43 -18.49
N LEU A 216 -26.26 -38.13 -18.67
CA LEU A 216 -27.03 -37.34 -17.71
C LEU A 216 -28.43 -37.93 -17.53
N ARG A 217 -29.11 -38.34 -18.62
CA ARG A 217 -30.41 -39.02 -18.51
C ARG A 217 -30.32 -40.34 -17.76
N LYS A 218 -29.34 -41.19 -18.10
CA LYS A 218 -29.19 -42.50 -17.45
C LYS A 218 -28.82 -42.39 -15.97
N ALA A 219 -27.89 -41.49 -15.62
CA ALA A 219 -27.53 -41.22 -14.23
C ALA A 219 -28.71 -40.59 -13.46
N LEU A 220 -29.51 -39.75 -14.11
CA LEU A 220 -30.73 -39.20 -13.51
C LEU A 220 -31.78 -40.30 -13.28
N GLU A 221 -31.95 -41.24 -14.21
CA GLU A 221 -32.84 -42.39 -14.03
C GLU A 221 -32.38 -43.32 -12.90
N GLU A 222 -31.07 -43.58 -12.78
CA GLU A 222 -30.49 -44.40 -11.70
C GLU A 222 -30.62 -43.72 -10.33
N VAL A 223 -30.39 -42.40 -10.25
CA VAL A 223 -30.61 -41.61 -9.03
C VAL A 223 -32.10 -41.60 -8.65
N LEU A 224 -33.00 -41.37 -9.61
CA LEU A 224 -34.45 -41.39 -9.36
C LEU A 224 -34.95 -42.78 -8.92
N ALA A 225 -34.35 -43.86 -9.44
CA ALA A 225 -34.65 -45.23 -9.03
C ALA A 225 -34.11 -45.56 -7.63
N GLU A 226 -32.91 -45.10 -7.28
CA GLU A 226 -32.37 -45.21 -5.92
C GLU A 226 -33.16 -44.37 -4.91
N GLU A 227 -33.60 -43.17 -5.28
CA GLU A 227 -34.44 -42.28 -4.46
C GLU A 227 -35.83 -42.90 -4.21
N ALA A 228 -36.42 -43.54 -5.24
CA ALA A 228 -37.67 -44.28 -5.11
C ALA A 228 -37.53 -45.53 -4.22
N ALA A 229 -36.37 -46.20 -4.26
CA ALA A 229 -36.08 -47.39 -3.45
C ALA A 229 -35.72 -47.06 -1.98
N ARG A 230 -35.15 -45.87 -1.71
CA ARG A 230 -34.75 -45.43 -0.36
C ARG A 230 -35.85 -44.74 0.45
N GLY A 231 -37.05 -44.53 -0.11
CA GLY A 231 -38.21 -44.08 0.66
C GLY A 231 -37.98 -42.82 1.51
N LEU A 232 -37.22 -41.85 0.99
CA LEU A 232 -37.12 -40.52 1.63
C LEU A 232 -38.34 -39.71 1.20
N ASP A 233 -39.42 -39.92 1.93
CA ASP A 233 -40.72 -39.34 1.66
C ASP A 233 -40.66 -37.80 1.74
N ALA A 234 -40.59 -37.13 0.59
CA ALA A 234 -40.63 -35.68 0.48
C ALA A 234 -41.91 -35.09 1.12
N THR A 235 -42.96 -35.90 1.25
CA THR A 235 -44.20 -35.54 1.95
C THR A 235 -44.03 -35.46 3.47
N ALA A 236 -43.12 -36.26 4.06
CA ALA A 236 -42.88 -36.25 5.51
C ALA A 236 -42.05 -35.04 5.98
N ILE A 237 -41.14 -34.54 5.14
CA ILE A 237 -40.34 -33.34 5.43
C ILE A 237 -41.19 -32.07 5.27
N THR A 238 -42.01 -32.00 4.21
CA THR A 238 -42.94 -30.88 3.98
C THR A 238 -44.01 -30.81 5.07
N ALA A 239 -44.58 -31.95 5.50
CA ALA A 239 -45.52 -32.00 6.62
C ALA A 239 -44.92 -31.44 7.93
N LYS A 240 -43.67 -31.79 8.26
CA LYS A 240 -42.99 -31.23 9.46
C LYS A 240 -42.70 -29.74 9.34
N HIS A 241 -42.43 -29.24 8.13
CA HIS A 241 -42.23 -27.80 7.89
C HIS A 241 -43.54 -27.02 8.04
N GLU A 242 -44.65 -27.53 7.49
CA GLU A 242 -45.96 -26.92 7.61
C GLU A 242 -46.46 -26.91 9.06
N GLU A 243 -46.32 -28.03 9.78
CA GLU A 243 -46.67 -28.13 11.20
C GLU A 243 -45.90 -27.09 12.04
N PHE A 244 -44.61 -26.90 11.77
CA PHE A 244 -43.78 -25.90 12.45
C PHE A 244 -44.24 -24.46 12.17
N LEU A 245 -44.56 -24.13 10.92
CA LEU A 245 -45.05 -22.80 10.53
C LEU A 245 -46.40 -22.50 11.19
N GLU A 246 -47.31 -23.47 11.21
CA GLU A 246 -48.64 -23.29 11.79
C GLU A 246 -48.59 -23.10 13.32
N ARG A 247 -47.74 -23.86 14.02
CA ARG A 247 -47.48 -23.65 15.45
C ARG A 247 -46.87 -22.27 15.74
N THR A 248 -46.01 -21.79 14.84
CA THR A 248 -45.39 -20.47 14.96
C THR A 248 -46.43 -19.35 14.78
N ARG A 249 -47.35 -19.47 13.80
CA ARG A 249 -48.47 -18.51 13.62
C ARG A 249 -49.37 -18.43 14.84
N ARG A 250 -49.60 -19.56 15.52
CA ARG A 250 -50.42 -19.62 16.74
C ARG A 250 -49.72 -18.98 17.97
N GLY A 251 -48.44 -18.63 17.87
CA GLY A 251 -47.69 -17.96 18.94
C GLY A 251 -47.33 -18.87 20.11
N ASP A 252 -47.16 -20.18 19.86
CA ASP A 252 -46.79 -21.16 20.88
C ASP A 252 -45.31 -20.95 21.31
N ASN A 253 -45.07 -20.74 22.61
CA ASN A 253 -43.73 -20.44 23.14
C ASN A 253 -42.84 -21.69 23.30
N THR A 254 -43.37 -22.88 23.00
CA THR A 254 -42.65 -24.17 23.12
C THR A 254 -42.03 -24.64 21.81
N VAL A 255 -42.09 -23.81 20.76
CA VAL A 255 -41.52 -24.15 19.45
C VAL A 255 -39.99 -24.25 19.58
N GLY A 256 -39.48 -25.47 19.46
CA GLY A 256 -38.06 -25.79 19.54
C GLY A 256 -37.25 -25.31 18.35
N THR A 257 -36.07 -25.89 18.15
CA THR A 257 -35.15 -25.51 17.08
C THR A 257 -35.81 -25.62 15.70
N ARG A 258 -35.62 -24.60 14.85
CA ARG A 258 -36.11 -24.56 13.47
C ARG A 258 -35.64 -25.79 12.68
N PRO A 259 -36.53 -26.49 11.94
CA PRO A 259 -36.15 -27.59 11.07
C PRO A 259 -35.11 -27.18 10.02
N VAL A 260 -34.15 -28.07 9.75
CA VAL A 260 -33.10 -27.85 8.75
C VAL A 260 -33.74 -27.72 7.37
N GLY A 261 -33.56 -26.57 6.71
CA GLY A 261 -34.08 -26.31 5.37
C GLY A 261 -35.41 -25.53 5.31
N ALA A 262 -36.07 -25.21 6.43
CA ALA A 262 -37.26 -24.35 6.42
C ALA A 262 -36.93 -22.94 5.88
N ASP A 263 -37.83 -22.28 5.15
CA ASP A 263 -37.58 -20.93 4.58
C ASP A 263 -37.51 -19.86 5.70
N PRO A 264 -36.39 -19.12 5.84
CA PRO A 264 -36.26 -18.08 6.86
C PRO A 264 -37.30 -16.95 6.74
N VAL A 265 -37.74 -16.63 5.52
CA VAL A 265 -38.71 -15.56 5.28
C VAL A 265 -40.10 -16.02 5.73
N ALA A 266 -40.53 -17.21 5.34
CA ALA A 266 -41.83 -17.76 5.75
C ALA A 266 -41.97 -17.88 7.28
N VAL A 267 -40.90 -18.25 8.00
CA VAL A 267 -40.92 -18.31 9.48
C VAL A 267 -41.03 -16.91 10.09
N ALA A 268 -40.34 -15.91 9.53
CA ALA A 268 -40.44 -14.53 10.01
C ALA A 268 -41.82 -13.92 9.75
N GLU A 269 -42.45 -14.25 8.61
CA GLU A 269 -43.83 -13.85 8.30
C GLU A 269 -44.82 -14.46 9.29
N ALA A 270 -44.69 -15.76 9.60
CA ALA A 270 -45.53 -16.42 10.60
C ALA A 270 -45.41 -15.79 12.01
N ARG A 271 -44.21 -15.33 12.40
CA ARG A 271 -44.01 -14.63 13.68
C ARG A 271 -44.61 -13.23 13.69
N LEU A 272 -44.54 -12.52 12.56
CA LEU A 272 -45.16 -11.20 12.41
C LEU A 272 -46.67 -11.31 12.55
N GLU A 273 -47.29 -12.30 11.91
CA GLU A 273 -48.71 -12.60 12.03
C GLU A 273 -49.10 -12.88 13.50
N ALA A 274 -48.38 -13.76 14.19
CA ALA A 274 -48.61 -14.05 15.61
C ALA A 274 -48.49 -12.79 16.52
N ALA A 275 -47.53 -11.90 16.21
CA ALA A 275 -47.35 -10.65 16.95
C ALA A 275 -48.47 -9.64 16.70
N GLN A 276 -48.97 -9.56 15.45
CA GLN A 276 -50.10 -8.71 15.08
C GLN A 276 -51.40 -9.19 15.74
N ASP A 277 -51.65 -10.49 15.73
CA ASP A 277 -52.79 -11.10 16.42
C ASP A 277 -52.76 -10.83 17.92
N ARG A 278 -51.58 -10.94 18.54
CA ARG A 278 -51.43 -10.58 19.95
C ARG A 278 -51.76 -9.10 20.19
N LEU A 279 -51.27 -8.20 19.36
CA LEU A 279 -51.58 -6.78 19.48
C LEU A 279 -53.09 -6.51 19.33
N ALA A 280 -53.76 -7.21 18.40
CA ALA A 280 -55.20 -7.12 18.21
C ALA A 280 -55.98 -7.58 19.47
N ARG A 281 -55.59 -8.71 20.07
CA ARG A 281 -56.19 -9.21 21.32
C ARG A 281 -56.02 -8.24 22.48
N GLU A 282 -54.83 -7.68 22.67
CA GLU A 282 -54.57 -6.70 23.74
C GLU A 282 -55.37 -5.40 23.55
N LYS A 283 -55.53 -4.94 22.30
CA LYS A 283 -56.39 -3.78 22.00
C LYS A 283 -57.86 -4.08 22.26
N ALA A 284 -58.34 -5.27 21.89
CA ALA A 284 -59.71 -5.69 22.15
C ALA A 284 -60.01 -5.76 23.66
N ALA A 285 -59.13 -6.39 24.45
CA ALA A 285 -59.25 -6.42 25.90
C ALA A 285 -59.23 -5.01 26.51
N LYS A 286 -58.44 -4.08 25.93
CA LYS A 286 -58.43 -2.68 26.38
C LYS A 286 -59.74 -1.96 26.04
N ARG A 287 -60.35 -2.22 24.88
CA ARG A 287 -61.68 -1.70 24.50
C ARG A 287 -62.75 -2.15 25.48
N GLU A 288 -62.78 -3.44 25.83
CA GLU A 288 -63.73 -3.97 26.82
C GLU A 288 -63.58 -3.30 28.20
N GLN A 289 -62.34 -3.07 28.65
CA GLN A 289 -62.11 -2.31 29.89
C GLN A 289 -62.60 -0.87 29.80
N ILE A 290 -62.45 -0.23 28.63
CA ILE A 290 -62.92 1.13 28.38
C ILE A 290 -64.45 1.17 28.44
N ASP A 291 -65.13 0.21 27.78
CA ASP A 291 -66.58 0.15 27.75
C ASP A 291 -67.17 -0.18 29.13
N ALA A 292 -66.57 -1.10 29.88
CA ALA A 292 -66.95 -1.37 31.26
C ALA A 292 -66.76 -0.14 32.17
N MET A 293 -65.68 0.64 31.96
CA MET A 293 -65.46 1.87 32.70
C MET A 293 -66.49 2.96 32.32
N ARG A 294 -66.84 3.09 31.04
CA ARG A 294 -67.89 4.00 30.56
C ARG A 294 -69.24 3.66 31.16
N GLU A 295 -69.59 2.38 31.21
CA GLU A 295 -70.86 1.95 31.81
C GLU A 295 -70.89 2.21 33.33
N ARG A 296 -69.76 2.01 34.03
CA ARG A 296 -69.66 2.40 35.45
C ARG A 296 -69.84 3.91 35.67
N ILE A 297 -69.31 4.74 34.78
CA ILE A 297 -69.53 6.20 34.83
C ILE A 297 -71.00 6.50 34.60
N ARG A 298 -71.62 5.88 33.59
CA ARG A 298 -73.05 6.05 33.28
C ARG A 298 -73.96 5.67 34.45
N LEU A 299 -73.72 4.53 35.09
CA LEU A 299 -74.49 4.09 36.26
C LEU A 299 -74.33 5.04 37.45
N PHE A 300 -73.12 5.54 37.67
CA PHE A 300 -72.86 6.56 38.70
C PHE A 300 -73.58 7.88 38.41
N GLU A 301 -73.56 8.36 37.16
CA GLU A 301 -74.31 9.55 36.72
C GLU A 301 -75.83 9.38 36.87
N ALA A 302 -76.34 8.15 36.73
CA ALA A 302 -77.73 7.79 37.00
C ALA A 302 -78.07 7.62 38.50
N GLY A 303 -77.12 7.87 39.41
CA GLY A 303 -77.32 7.79 40.86
C GLY A 303 -77.19 6.40 41.47
N HIS A 304 -76.70 5.40 40.70
CA HIS A 304 -76.55 4.03 41.15
C HIS A 304 -75.07 3.63 41.27
N GLY A 305 -74.63 3.29 42.48
CA GLY A 305 -73.30 2.73 42.77
C GLY A 305 -72.22 3.76 43.18
N PRO A 306 -71.01 3.29 43.56
CA PRO A 306 -69.92 4.14 44.04
C PRO A 306 -69.20 4.89 42.91
N LYS A 307 -68.68 6.10 43.21
CA LYS A 307 -67.92 6.93 42.27
C LYS A 307 -66.72 6.16 41.69
N PRO A 308 -66.56 6.08 40.36
CA PRO A 308 -65.41 5.39 39.75
C PRO A 308 -64.10 6.14 40.04
N VAL A 309 -63.09 5.39 40.51
CA VAL A 309 -61.75 5.93 40.75
C VAL A 309 -60.95 5.91 39.45
N LEU A 310 -60.80 7.07 38.83
CA LEU A 310 -59.98 7.27 37.64
C LEU A 310 -58.52 7.46 38.09
N GLY A 311 -57.78 6.36 38.26
CA GLY A 311 -56.32 6.42 38.34
C GLY A 311 -55.71 6.87 37.00
N PRO A 312 -54.45 6.50 36.66
CA PRO A 312 -53.88 6.75 35.33
C PRO A 312 -54.50 5.80 34.27
N PHE A 313 -55.83 5.78 34.17
CA PHE A 313 -56.60 5.00 33.21
C PHE A 313 -56.82 5.82 31.95
N SER A 314 -56.32 5.31 30.82
CA SER A 314 -56.53 5.92 29.51
C SER A 314 -57.76 5.32 28.82
N PHE A 315 -58.59 6.20 28.25
CA PHE A 315 -59.70 5.85 27.36
C PHE A 315 -59.27 5.70 25.89
N ASP A 316 -57.99 5.85 25.59
CA ASP A 316 -57.39 5.50 24.29
C ASP A 316 -56.97 4.02 24.30
N GLU A 317 -57.59 3.23 23.42
CA GLU A 317 -57.32 1.80 23.20
C GLU A 317 -55.87 1.50 22.79
N ASN A 318 -55.16 2.50 22.24
CA ASN A 318 -53.76 2.38 21.83
C ASN A 318 -52.79 2.65 22.99
N ARG A 319 -53.29 3.08 24.16
CA ARG A 319 -52.48 3.41 25.34
C ARG A 319 -52.68 2.39 26.45
N GLY A 320 -51.58 1.75 26.85
CA GLY A 320 -51.54 0.80 27.96
C GLY A 320 -50.21 0.03 27.98
N ARG A 321 -49.79 -0.45 29.15
CA ARG A 321 -48.51 -1.18 29.28
C ARG A 321 -48.45 -2.42 28.39
N GLU A 322 -49.53 -3.20 28.33
CA GLU A 322 -49.58 -4.43 27.52
C GLU A 322 -49.73 -4.16 26.03
N VAL A 323 -50.57 -3.20 25.62
CA VAL A 323 -50.66 -2.75 24.22
C VAL A 323 -49.29 -2.22 23.72
N ALA A 324 -48.58 -1.44 24.54
CA ALA A 324 -47.23 -0.98 24.22
C ALA A 324 -46.20 -2.12 24.15
N ARG A 325 -46.33 -3.15 25.00
CA ARG A 325 -45.48 -4.35 24.97
C ARG A 325 -45.72 -5.17 23.70
N ALA A 326 -46.97 -5.44 23.34
CA ALA A 326 -47.34 -6.14 22.12
C ALA A 326 -46.89 -5.37 20.87
N ARG A 327 -47.00 -4.03 20.87
CA ARG A 327 -46.53 -3.22 19.74
C ARG A 327 -45.01 -3.30 19.54
N ARG A 328 -44.22 -3.38 20.62
CA ARG A 328 -42.77 -3.64 20.51
C ARG A 328 -42.45 -5.00 19.90
N TRP A 329 -43.31 -6.00 20.11
CA TRP A 329 -43.11 -7.32 19.52
C TRP A 329 -43.37 -7.30 18.02
N VAL A 330 -44.39 -6.57 17.55
CA VAL A 330 -44.63 -6.34 16.12
C VAL A 330 -43.43 -5.68 15.45
N VAL A 331 -42.92 -4.58 16.02
CA VAL A 331 -41.72 -3.90 15.48
C VAL A 331 -40.51 -4.82 15.40
N ARG A 332 -40.29 -5.64 16.44
CA ARG A 332 -39.20 -6.64 16.42
C ARG A 332 -39.39 -7.69 15.32
N ALA A 333 -40.63 -8.15 15.10
CA ALA A 333 -40.93 -9.12 14.05
C ALA A 333 -40.78 -8.51 12.63
N GLU A 334 -41.15 -7.25 12.44
CA GLU A 334 -40.92 -6.49 11.20
C GLU A 334 -39.42 -6.37 10.90
N ASP A 335 -38.60 -6.05 11.92
CA ASP A 335 -37.15 -6.02 11.81
C ASP A 335 -36.55 -7.40 11.47
N GLU A 336 -37.08 -8.49 12.06
CA GLU A 336 -36.67 -9.86 11.74
C GLU A 336 -36.98 -10.22 10.29
N LEU A 337 -38.17 -9.88 9.80
CA LEU A 337 -38.57 -10.12 8.41
C LEU A 337 -37.72 -9.31 7.42
N ALA A 338 -37.45 -8.04 7.71
CA ALA A 338 -36.57 -7.20 6.89
C ALA A 338 -35.16 -7.79 6.81
N LYS A 339 -34.61 -8.26 7.93
CA LYS A 339 -33.31 -8.95 7.97
C LYS A 339 -33.34 -10.24 7.15
N ALA A 340 -34.36 -11.07 7.29
CA ALA A 340 -34.50 -12.32 6.54
C ALA A 340 -34.55 -12.08 5.01
N ARG A 341 -35.33 -11.09 4.56
CA ARG A 341 -35.40 -10.71 3.14
C ARG A 341 -34.09 -10.14 2.63
N SER A 342 -33.41 -9.29 3.40
CA SER A 342 -32.09 -8.77 3.04
C SER A 342 -31.03 -9.88 2.95
N ALA A 343 -31.06 -10.87 3.85
CA ALA A 343 -30.16 -12.01 3.82
C ALA A 343 -30.42 -12.91 2.61
N GLN A 344 -31.69 -13.11 2.24
CA GLN A 344 -32.07 -13.86 1.04
C GLN A 344 -31.66 -13.14 -0.25
N ALA A 345 -31.78 -11.81 -0.30
CA ALA A 345 -31.27 -10.98 -1.40
C ALA A 345 -29.73 -11.03 -1.47
N ASN A 346 -29.04 -10.82 -0.34
CA ASN A 346 -27.59 -10.91 -0.25
C ASN A 346 -27.04 -12.30 -0.58
N ALA A 347 -27.76 -13.39 -0.26
CA ALA A 347 -27.38 -14.74 -0.65
C ALA A 347 -27.52 -14.96 -2.16
N LYS A 348 -28.55 -14.37 -2.81
CA LYS A 348 -28.68 -14.32 -4.27
C LYS A 348 -27.56 -13.50 -4.93
N ASP A 349 -27.15 -12.40 -4.29
CA ASP A 349 -26.09 -11.52 -4.76
C ASP A 349 -24.67 -12.08 -4.48
N GLN A 350 -24.48 -12.86 -3.40
CA GLN A 350 -23.22 -13.55 -3.09
C GLN A 350 -23.03 -14.84 -3.90
N ALA A 351 -24.12 -15.53 -4.28
CA ALA A 351 -24.05 -16.62 -5.24
C ALA A 351 -23.64 -16.15 -6.66
N THR A 352 -23.75 -14.86 -6.93
CA THR A 352 -23.30 -14.23 -8.19
C THR A 352 -21.97 -13.47 -8.06
N ALA A 353 -21.42 -13.30 -6.85
CA ALA A 353 -20.18 -12.56 -6.59
C ALA A 353 -19.22 -13.31 -5.65
N THR A 354 -18.50 -14.28 -6.22
CA THR A 354 -17.10 -14.62 -5.90
C THR A 354 -16.77 -15.23 -4.51
N THR A 355 -16.36 -16.49 -4.58
CA THR A 355 -15.43 -17.20 -3.70
C THR A 355 -14.18 -16.36 -3.36
N VAL A 356 -14.09 -15.83 -2.13
CA VAL A 356 -12.82 -15.52 -1.46
C VAL A 356 -13.00 -15.79 0.04
N GLN A 357 -12.46 -16.92 0.52
CA GLN A 357 -12.35 -17.19 1.96
C GLN A 357 -11.16 -16.44 2.57
N VAL A 358 -11.42 -15.75 3.69
CA VAL A 358 -10.43 -15.19 4.61
C VAL A 358 -10.26 -16.16 5.78
N ILE A 359 -9.03 -16.60 6.06
CA ILE A 359 -8.69 -17.44 7.21
C ILE A 359 -8.46 -16.54 8.45
N PRO A 360 -9.03 -16.83 9.64
CA PRO A 360 -8.81 -16.03 10.85
C PRO A 360 -7.44 -16.32 11.48
N GLY A 361 -6.61 -15.28 11.64
CA GLY A 361 -5.36 -15.32 12.38
C GLY A 361 -5.57 -15.04 13.88
N GLY A 362 -5.15 -15.97 14.74
CA GLY A 362 -5.25 -15.78 16.19
C GLY A 362 -4.50 -16.82 17.01
N GLY A 363 -3.17 -16.89 16.91
CA GLY A 363 -2.33 -17.70 17.80
C GLY A 363 -2.12 -17.02 19.16
N LYS A 364 -2.56 -17.67 20.25
CA LYS A 364 -2.44 -17.23 21.65
C LYS A 364 -0.97 -16.96 22.05
N ARG A 365 -0.76 -15.91 22.85
CA ARG A 365 0.53 -15.61 23.51
C ARG A 365 0.87 -16.73 24.50
N GLY A 366 1.96 -17.45 24.23
CA GLY A 366 2.61 -18.29 25.24
C GLY A 366 3.15 -17.43 26.38
N SER A 367 2.90 -17.91 27.61
CA SER A 367 3.39 -17.35 28.88
C SER A 367 4.91 -17.11 28.85
N ARG A 368 5.35 -16.01 29.49
CA ARG A 368 6.76 -15.67 29.70
C ARG A 368 7.39 -16.67 30.68
N GLY A 369 7.90 -17.77 30.13
CA GLY A 369 8.90 -18.61 30.80
C GLY A 369 10.28 -17.98 30.64
N ASN A 370 10.90 -17.66 31.77
CA ASN A 370 12.28 -17.20 31.86
C ASN A 370 13.20 -18.34 31.38
N SER A 371 13.94 -18.18 30.28
CA SER A 371 14.95 -19.17 29.92
C SER A 371 16.15 -18.61 29.12
N VAL A 372 17.32 -18.88 29.72
CA VAL A 372 18.52 -19.47 29.10
C VAL A 372 19.20 -18.65 27.98
N LYS A 373 20.29 -17.98 28.39
CA LYS A 373 21.37 -17.54 27.49
C LYS A 373 21.95 -18.77 26.77
N GLY A 374 21.96 -18.76 25.44
CA GLY A 374 22.72 -19.74 24.65
C GLY A 374 22.06 -20.28 23.37
N ARG A 375 20.81 -19.92 23.04
CA ARG A 375 20.20 -20.34 21.77
C ARG A 375 20.44 -19.28 20.70
N LEU A 376 21.03 -19.66 19.56
CA LEU A 376 21.14 -18.79 18.38
C LEU A 376 19.76 -18.21 18.05
N PRO A 377 19.66 -16.93 17.65
CA PRO A 377 18.38 -16.28 17.40
C PRO A 377 17.59 -17.05 16.35
N GLN A 378 16.41 -17.54 16.73
CA GLN A 378 15.57 -18.33 15.84
C GLN A 378 15.06 -17.47 14.67
N VAL A 379 15.37 -17.89 13.44
CA VAL A 379 14.95 -17.19 12.22
C VAL A 379 13.43 -17.29 12.06
N ARG A 380 12.76 -16.14 12.00
CA ARG A 380 11.32 -16.03 11.72
C ARG A 380 11.11 -15.49 10.31
N ARG A 381 10.12 -16.01 9.60
CA ARG A 381 9.70 -15.50 8.28
C ARG A 381 8.25 -15.06 8.33
N ASN A 382 7.91 -14.05 7.54
CA ASN A 382 6.56 -13.54 7.47
C ASN A 382 5.77 -14.23 6.36
N VAL A 383 4.58 -14.76 6.66
CA VAL A 383 3.75 -15.46 5.66
C VAL A 383 3.26 -14.50 4.57
N THR A 384 3.00 -13.23 4.91
CA THR A 384 2.46 -12.26 3.96
C THR A 384 3.52 -11.60 3.07
N ASP A 385 4.76 -11.45 3.57
CA ASP A 385 5.92 -11.01 2.77
C ASP A 385 7.19 -11.73 3.26
N PRO A 386 7.54 -12.88 2.66
CA PRO A 386 8.63 -13.75 3.14
C PRO A 386 10.01 -13.09 3.25
N ASP A 387 10.24 -12.04 2.45
CA ASP A 387 11.51 -11.32 2.40
C ASP A 387 11.63 -10.24 3.48
N SER A 388 10.51 -9.80 4.05
CA SER A 388 10.53 -8.76 5.08
C SER A 388 11.12 -9.26 6.40
N ARG A 389 11.73 -8.36 7.18
CA ARG A 389 12.30 -8.66 8.51
C ARG A 389 11.75 -7.75 9.59
N GLN A 390 11.85 -8.17 10.84
CA GLN A 390 11.59 -7.28 11.98
C GLN A 390 12.79 -6.36 12.19
N MET A 391 12.50 -5.06 12.21
CA MET A 391 13.46 -3.98 12.34
C MET A 391 13.04 -3.08 13.50
N GLN A 392 13.99 -2.39 14.11
CA GLN A 392 13.69 -1.34 15.07
C GLN A 392 13.40 -0.05 14.29
N GLY A 393 12.20 0.49 14.44
CA GLY A 393 11.83 1.79 13.89
C GLY A 393 12.54 2.92 14.65
N ALA A 394 12.53 4.12 14.06
CA ALA A 394 13.13 5.31 14.65
C ALA A 394 12.54 5.64 16.04
N ASP A 395 11.25 5.34 16.25
CA ASP A 395 10.53 5.57 17.50
C ASP A 395 10.79 4.48 18.56
N GLY A 396 11.74 3.58 18.31
CA GLY A 396 12.05 2.43 19.17
C GLY A 396 11.07 1.26 19.05
N GLY A 397 9.95 1.43 18.33
CA GLY A 397 8.96 0.38 18.07
C GLY A 397 9.42 -0.65 17.05
N ALA A 398 8.92 -1.89 17.14
CA ALA A 398 9.19 -2.92 16.14
C ALA A 398 8.42 -2.67 14.83
N LEU A 399 9.11 -2.68 13.70
CA LEU A 399 8.62 -2.49 12.35
C LEU A 399 8.86 -3.75 11.52
N GLN A 400 7.85 -4.30 10.85
CA GLN A 400 8.08 -5.31 9.81
C GLN A 400 8.37 -4.60 8.50
N GLY A 401 9.57 -4.75 7.95
CA GLY A 401 9.97 -3.95 6.80
C GLY A 401 11.34 -4.28 6.24
N TYR A 402 11.88 -3.28 5.56
CA TYR A 402 13.18 -3.27 4.93
C TYR A 402 13.93 -2.00 5.31
N ASN A 403 15.25 -2.04 5.14
CA ASN A 403 16.14 -0.94 5.38
C ASN A 403 16.59 -0.40 4.02
N ALA A 404 16.20 0.82 3.67
CA ALA A 404 16.60 1.45 2.42
C ALA A 404 17.87 2.27 2.66
N GLN A 405 18.96 1.88 2.02
CA GLN A 405 20.23 2.59 2.01
C GLN A 405 20.21 3.60 0.87
N LEU A 406 20.51 4.86 1.15
CA LEU A 406 20.59 5.91 0.14
C LEU A 406 21.99 6.52 0.15
N ALA A 407 22.58 6.74 -1.03
CA ALA A 407 23.75 7.58 -1.22
C ALA A 407 23.33 8.90 -1.87
N VAL A 408 23.60 10.01 -1.19
CA VAL A 408 23.07 11.33 -1.54
C VAL A 408 24.21 12.36 -1.64
N GLY A 409 24.32 13.02 -2.78
CA GLY A 409 25.28 14.11 -3.00
C GLY A 409 24.91 15.39 -2.27
N ALA A 410 25.83 16.35 -2.15
CA ALA A 410 25.65 17.56 -1.33
C ALA A 410 24.45 18.45 -1.71
N ASP A 411 23.99 18.38 -2.95
CA ASP A 411 22.81 19.05 -3.49
C ASP A 411 21.50 18.24 -3.26
N GLY A 412 21.61 17.13 -2.53
CA GLY A 412 20.52 16.22 -2.19
C GLY A 412 20.11 15.31 -3.35
N LEU A 413 20.89 15.21 -4.42
CA LEU A 413 20.64 14.27 -5.52
C LEU A 413 20.89 12.85 -5.03
N ILE A 414 19.92 11.94 -5.23
CA ILE A 414 20.08 10.53 -4.88
C ILE A 414 20.89 9.87 -6.00
N MET A 415 22.08 9.38 -5.68
CA MET A 415 23.00 8.75 -6.64
C MET A 415 22.82 7.23 -6.68
N ALA A 416 22.59 6.62 -5.52
CA ALA A 416 22.35 5.18 -5.41
C ALA A 416 21.34 4.88 -4.32
N CYS A 417 20.57 3.80 -4.50
CA CYS A 417 19.67 3.30 -3.47
C CYS A 417 19.60 1.76 -3.48
N GLU A 418 19.68 1.14 -2.31
CA GLU A 418 19.57 -0.32 -2.15
C GLU A 418 18.69 -0.70 -0.96
N LEU A 419 17.87 -1.73 -1.17
CA LEU A 419 16.95 -2.24 -0.16
C LEU A 419 17.50 -3.51 0.49
N VAL A 420 17.80 -3.45 1.77
CA VAL A 420 18.44 -4.54 2.53
C VAL A 420 17.53 -5.07 3.62
N GLN A 421 17.74 -6.34 3.99
CA GLN A 421 16.95 -7.04 5.01
C GLN A 421 17.55 -6.91 6.42
N ASP A 422 18.77 -6.39 6.52
CA ASP A 422 19.47 -6.22 7.80
C ASP A 422 18.87 -5.06 8.60
N SER A 423 18.67 -5.31 9.89
CA SER A 423 18.14 -4.30 10.82
C SER A 423 19.16 -3.22 11.15
N ASN A 424 20.45 -3.56 11.15
CA ASN A 424 21.55 -2.64 11.45
C ASN A 424 22.38 -2.35 10.19
N ASP A 425 22.92 -1.13 10.15
CA ASP A 425 23.65 -0.54 9.04
C ASP A 425 25.13 -0.94 9.03
N ARG A 426 25.64 -1.53 10.13
CA ARG A 426 27.04 -1.99 10.28
C ARG A 426 27.58 -2.81 9.10
N ARG A 427 26.77 -3.65 8.46
CA ARG A 427 27.20 -4.50 7.32
C ARG A 427 26.98 -3.86 5.95
N GLN A 428 26.43 -2.66 5.88
CA GLN A 428 25.98 -2.05 4.63
C GLN A 428 27.03 -1.14 3.98
N LEU A 429 28.13 -0.81 4.66
CA LEU A 429 29.21 -0.02 4.06
C LEU A 429 29.83 -0.75 2.86
N LYS A 430 30.21 -2.01 3.03
CA LYS A 430 30.84 -2.83 1.97
C LYS A 430 29.98 -2.96 0.70
N PRO A 431 28.68 -3.29 0.75
CA PRO A 431 27.85 -3.34 -0.46
C PRO A 431 27.53 -1.96 -1.04
N MET A 432 27.33 -0.93 -0.20
CA MET A 432 27.01 0.41 -0.70
C MET A 432 28.19 1.13 -1.36
N MET A 433 29.42 0.83 -0.96
CA MET A 433 30.62 1.48 -1.48
C MET A 433 30.78 1.35 -3.01
N PRO A 434 30.83 0.14 -3.61
CA PRO A 434 31.01 -0.01 -5.06
C PRO A 434 29.85 0.62 -5.85
N VAL A 435 28.62 0.52 -5.36
CA VAL A 435 27.44 1.10 -6.04
C VAL A 435 27.51 2.62 -6.02
N THR A 436 27.92 3.21 -4.89
CA THR A 436 28.09 4.67 -4.77
C THR A 436 29.22 5.17 -5.66
N VAL A 437 30.36 4.48 -5.69
CA VAL A 437 31.49 4.84 -6.55
C VAL A 437 31.14 4.71 -8.03
N ALA A 438 30.42 3.66 -8.42
CA ALA A 438 29.95 3.49 -9.80
C ALA A 438 28.98 4.60 -10.22
N ALA A 439 28.04 4.97 -9.35
CA ALA A 439 27.12 6.07 -9.61
C ALA A 439 27.86 7.42 -9.70
N ALA A 440 28.82 7.68 -8.83
CA ALA A 440 29.67 8.86 -8.88
C ALA A 440 30.51 8.92 -10.15
N LEU A 441 31.06 7.79 -10.59
CA LEU A 441 31.77 7.68 -11.87
C LEU A 441 30.87 8.07 -13.04
N ALA A 442 29.65 7.55 -13.08
CA ALA A 442 28.67 7.86 -14.13
C ALA A 442 28.30 9.35 -14.13
N VAL A 443 28.08 9.94 -12.95
CA VAL A 443 27.81 11.38 -12.79
C VAL A 443 29.00 12.22 -13.27
N HIS A 444 30.22 11.84 -12.91
CA HIS A 444 31.42 12.55 -13.34
C HIS A 444 31.59 12.45 -14.87
N GLN A 445 31.47 11.26 -15.44
CA GLN A 445 31.59 11.04 -16.89
C GLN A 445 30.55 11.84 -17.68
N ALA A 446 29.33 11.99 -17.17
CA ALA A 446 28.29 12.81 -17.78
C ALA A 446 28.62 14.32 -17.82
N ARG A 447 29.44 14.79 -16.86
CA ARG A 447 29.83 16.21 -16.71
C ARG A 447 31.21 16.52 -17.30
N CYS A 448 32.07 15.51 -17.42
CA CYS A 448 33.45 15.66 -17.83
C CYS A 448 33.55 16.02 -19.31
N LEU A 449 34.22 17.14 -19.61
CA LEU A 449 34.49 17.58 -20.99
C LEU A 449 35.63 16.81 -21.67
N ARG A 450 36.27 15.87 -20.96
CA ARG A 450 37.44 15.08 -21.41
C ARG A 450 38.63 15.91 -21.90
N GLN A 451 38.74 17.16 -21.45
CA GLN A 451 39.82 18.09 -21.78
C GLN A 451 40.89 18.12 -20.67
N CYS A 452 41.34 16.95 -20.21
CA CYS A 452 42.41 16.91 -19.20
C CYS A 452 43.74 17.35 -19.84
N PRO A 453 44.44 18.36 -19.29
CA PRO A 453 45.69 18.89 -19.86
C PRO A 453 46.77 17.83 -20.05
N ASP A 454 46.84 16.85 -19.14
CA ASP A 454 47.96 15.90 -19.06
C ASP A 454 47.74 14.60 -19.86
N LEU A 455 46.48 14.16 -20.02
CA LEU A 455 46.15 12.81 -20.54
C LEU A 455 45.35 12.82 -21.84
N GLY A 456 44.87 13.98 -22.32
CA GLY A 456 44.00 14.07 -23.49
C GLY A 456 42.65 13.33 -23.34
N GLY A 457 42.31 12.88 -22.13
CA GLY A 457 41.13 12.08 -21.77
C GLY A 457 40.80 12.16 -20.27
N CYS A 458 39.82 11.39 -19.77
CA CYS A 458 39.41 11.47 -18.37
C CYS A 458 40.39 10.74 -17.43
N CYS A 459 41.00 11.45 -16.47
CA CYS A 459 41.95 10.86 -15.51
C CYS A 459 41.30 9.92 -14.48
N ILE A 460 39.97 9.95 -14.33
CA ILE A 460 39.23 9.10 -13.39
C ILE A 460 38.99 7.70 -13.97
N GLU A 461 39.00 7.52 -15.29
CA GLU A 461 38.83 6.17 -15.88
C GLU A 461 40.01 5.24 -15.57
N ALA A 462 41.22 5.81 -15.38
CA ALA A 462 42.40 5.07 -14.91
C ALA A 462 42.32 4.67 -13.41
N PHE A 463 41.46 5.34 -12.61
CA PHE A 463 41.32 5.18 -11.15
C PHE A 463 40.62 3.88 -10.75
N THR A 464 39.80 3.28 -11.63
CA THR A 464 38.89 2.16 -11.29
C THR A 464 39.29 0.80 -11.90
N SER A 465 40.52 0.65 -12.42
CA SER A 465 40.99 -0.61 -12.99
C SER A 465 41.11 -1.71 -11.91
N PRO A 466 40.67 -2.97 -12.17
CA PRO A 466 40.56 -4.02 -11.14
C PRO A 466 41.89 -4.48 -10.50
N LYS A 467 43.04 -4.03 -11.02
CA LYS A 467 44.37 -4.48 -10.60
C LYS A 467 45.11 -3.56 -9.61
N GLY A 468 44.48 -2.49 -9.11
CA GLY A 468 45.14 -1.52 -8.23
C GLY A 468 44.40 -1.28 -6.92
N ALA A 469 44.53 -2.19 -5.96
CA ALA A 469 44.26 -1.86 -4.56
C ALA A 469 45.45 -1.02 -4.05
N GLY A 470 45.31 0.30 -4.06
CA GLY A 470 46.37 1.18 -3.58
C GLY A 470 45.97 2.64 -3.68
N ILE A 471 46.07 3.32 -2.54
CA ILE A 471 46.22 4.77 -2.42
C ILE A 471 47.10 5.27 -3.58
N LEU A 472 46.62 6.31 -4.27
CA LEU A 472 47.39 7.30 -5.02
C LEU A 472 48.79 6.86 -5.47
N SER A 473 48.94 6.48 -6.73
CA SER A 473 50.19 6.81 -7.43
C SER A 473 49.97 8.16 -8.10
N THR A 474 50.34 9.22 -7.39
CA THR A 474 50.30 10.62 -7.82
C THR A 474 51.30 10.96 -8.93
N SER A 475 51.81 9.97 -9.65
CA SER A 475 53.03 10.11 -10.47
C SER A 475 52.80 10.51 -11.93
N GLU A 476 51.57 10.61 -12.43
CA GLU A 476 51.32 10.87 -13.87
C GLU A 476 50.34 12.01 -14.18
N CYS A 477 49.78 12.70 -13.18
CA CYS A 477 48.97 13.90 -13.40
C CYS A 477 49.44 15.00 -12.46
N SER A 478 49.57 16.23 -12.97
CA SER A 478 49.92 17.42 -12.19
C SER A 478 48.71 17.85 -11.34
N GLN A 479 48.50 17.09 -10.26
CA GLN A 479 47.22 16.83 -9.59
C GLN A 479 46.51 17.98 -8.87
N THR A 480 47.07 19.19 -8.77
CA THR A 480 46.48 20.25 -7.93
C THR A 480 45.43 21.11 -8.64
N SER A 481 45.35 21.05 -9.98
CA SER A 481 44.44 21.92 -10.76
C SER A 481 43.53 21.18 -11.76
N CYS A 482 43.59 19.84 -11.80
CA CYS A 482 42.74 19.07 -12.71
C CYS A 482 41.25 19.23 -12.32
N PRO A 483 40.38 19.71 -13.23
CA PRO A 483 38.95 19.87 -12.95
C PRO A 483 38.28 18.54 -12.54
N CYS A 484 38.79 17.41 -13.02
CA CYS A 484 38.24 16.10 -12.73
C CYS A 484 38.50 15.65 -11.29
N THR A 485 39.71 15.87 -10.75
CA THR A 485 40.01 15.50 -9.36
C THR A 485 39.27 16.39 -8.36
N LEU A 486 39.07 17.67 -8.70
CA LEU A 486 38.26 18.60 -7.89
C LEU A 486 36.77 18.25 -7.89
N ASP A 487 36.27 17.67 -8.98
CA ASP A 487 34.88 17.23 -9.10
C ASP A 487 34.65 15.79 -8.61
N TRP A 488 35.68 15.09 -8.12
CA TRP A 488 35.57 13.70 -7.68
C TRP A 488 35.02 13.55 -6.25
N ILE A 489 34.84 12.30 -5.80
CA ILE A 489 34.41 11.98 -4.44
C ILE A 489 35.45 12.50 -3.45
N GLY A 490 35.05 13.49 -2.63
CA GLY A 490 35.89 13.98 -1.54
C GLY A 490 35.76 13.10 -0.30
N THR A 491 34.70 13.30 0.49
CA THR A 491 34.49 12.54 1.74
C THR A 491 33.09 11.94 1.81
N LEU A 492 33.02 10.67 2.20
CA LEU A 492 31.77 9.95 2.48
C LEU A 492 31.36 10.12 3.95
N LEU A 493 30.10 10.47 4.19
CA LEU A 493 29.57 10.74 5.54
C LEU A 493 28.60 9.63 5.96
N PHE A 494 28.88 8.98 7.09
CA PHE A 494 28.08 7.88 7.62
C PHE A 494 27.53 8.17 9.01
N ASP A 495 26.43 7.50 9.35
CA ASP A 495 25.84 7.55 10.69
C ASP A 495 26.59 6.64 11.69
N SER A 496 26.17 6.66 12.94
CA SER A 496 26.77 5.80 13.98
C SER A 496 26.47 4.31 13.82
N GLY A 497 25.44 3.95 13.05
CA GLY A 497 25.12 2.56 12.73
C GLY A 497 26.23 1.85 11.95
N TYR A 498 27.06 2.61 11.22
CA TYR A 498 28.23 2.08 10.51
C TYR A 498 29.50 1.97 11.36
N TRP A 499 29.49 2.40 12.63
CA TRP A 499 30.69 2.37 13.46
C TRP A 499 31.14 0.92 13.75
N SER A 500 32.30 0.54 13.21
CA SER A 500 33.01 -0.69 13.55
C SER A 500 34.43 -0.68 13.03
N GLU A 501 35.35 -1.40 13.69
CA GLU A 501 36.74 -1.58 13.24
C GLU A 501 36.84 -2.00 11.77
N GLU A 502 35.99 -2.92 11.34
CA GLU A 502 35.95 -3.41 9.95
C GLU A 502 35.60 -2.31 8.94
N ASN A 503 34.69 -1.40 9.30
CA ASN A 503 34.26 -0.29 8.44
C ASN A 503 35.24 0.87 8.44
N LEU A 504 35.88 1.14 9.58
CA LEU A 504 36.91 2.17 9.70
C LEU A 504 38.15 1.82 8.86
N ASN A 505 38.50 0.53 8.81
CA ASN A 505 39.65 0.01 8.04
C ASN A 505 39.28 -0.49 6.63
N ALA A 506 38.03 -0.37 6.18
CA ALA A 506 37.62 -0.82 4.86
C ALA A 506 38.36 -0.03 3.75
N PRO A 507 38.66 -0.62 2.58
CA PRO A 507 39.21 0.10 1.44
C PRO A 507 38.15 0.99 0.77
N GLY A 508 38.60 1.98 -0.01
CA GLY A 508 37.73 2.88 -0.77
C GLY A 508 37.93 4.36 -0.41
N PRO A 509 37.08 5.27 -0.95
CA PRO A 509 37.18 6.71 -0.77
C PRO A 509 37.25 7.14 0.71
N ASP A 510 37.75 8.34 0.95
CA ASP A 510 37.82 8.90 2.30
C ASP A 510 36.44 8.96 2.96
N ARG A 511 36.39 8.78 4.29
CA ARG A 511 35.13 8.61 5.04
C ARG A 511 35.19 9.21 6.43
N LEU A 512 34.03 9.67 6.92
CA LEU A 512 33.78 10.03 8.31
C LEU A 512 32.60 9.21 8.84
N ILE A 513 32.82 8.50 9.95
CA ILE A 513 31.80 7.67 10.62
C ILE A 513 31.67 8.16 12.06
N ALA A 514 30.45 8.47 12.50
CA ALA A 514 30.23 8.90 13.87
C ALA A 514 30.41 7.75 14.88
N PRO A 515 31.06 7.98 16.03
CA PRO A 515 31.16 7.01 17.12
C PRO A 515 29.82 6.71 17.83
N GLY A 516 28.86 7.64 17.75
CA GLY A 516 27.60 7.55 18.47
C GLY A 516 26.64 8.68 18.13
N LYS A 517 25.75 9.02 19.06
CA LYS A 517 24.80 10.12 18.89
C LYS A 517 25.51 11.46 18.99
N ALA A 518 24.80 12.56 18.73
CA ALA A 518 25.36 13.92 18.76
C ALA A 518 26.14 14.27 20.06
N ARG A 519 25.71 13.73 21.21
CA ARG A 519 26.40 13.93 22.50
C ARG A 519 27.70 13.13 22.66
N ASP A 520 27.85 12.07 21.86
CA ASP A 520 29.01 11.18 21.86
C ASP A 520 30.05 11.63 20.82
N LEU A 521 29.75 12.69 20.05
CA LEU A 521 30.69 13.31 19.13
C LEU A 521 31.74 14.11 19.92
N PRO A 522 33.02 14.05 19.53
CA PRO A 522 34.04 14.89 20.14
C PRO A 522 33.72 16.37 19.93
N GLN A 523 34.00 17.18 20.95
CA GLN A 523 33.91 18.63 20.82
C GLN A 523 35.02 19.14 19.89
N VAL A 524 34.72 20.22 19.17
CA VAL A 524 35.71 20.86 18.32
C VAL A 524 36.79 21.46 19.18
N ASP A 525 38.05 21.11 18.90
CA ASP A 525 39.22 21.64 19.58
C ASP A 525 40.23 22.11 18.54
N HIS A 526 40.53 23.41 18.54
CA HIS A 526 41.48 24.02 17.60
C HIS A 526 42.95 23.63 17.90
N ASN A 527 43.22 23.09 19.10
CA ASN A 527 44.55 22.67 19.53
C ASN A 527 44.70 21.15 19.62
N VAL A 528 43.77 20.39 19.03
CA VAL A 528 43.80 18.93 19.08
C VAL A 528 45.05 18.42 18.35
N LYS A 529 45.88 17.62 19.04
CA LYS A 529 47.14 17.14 18.50
C LYS A 529 46.93 15.92 17.59
N PRO A 530 47.67 15.81 16.47
CA PRO A 530 47.58 14.64 15.61
C PRO A 530 47.92 13.37 16.38
N PRO A 531 47.17 12.28 16.19
CA PRO A 531 47.46 11.02 16.84
C PRO A 531 48.78 10.43 16.30
N PRO A 532 49.45 9.58 17.08
CA PRO A 532 50.60 8.80 16.61
C PRO A 532 50.29 8.04 15.30
N GLU A 533 51.30 7.80 14.47
CA GLU A 533 51.12 7.09 13.18
C GLU A 533 50.56 5.67 13.37
N ASP A 534 50.91 5.01 14.48
CA ASP A 534 50.47 3.67 14.88
C ASP A 534 49.10 3.65 15.60
N ALA A 535 48.45 4.81 15.76
CA ALA A 535 47.14 4.89 16.40
C ALA A 535 46.11 4.00 15.67
N ASP A 536 45.18 3.44 16.43
CA ASP A 536 44.08 2.65 15.89
C ASP A 536 43.13 3.51 15.04
N ALA A 537 42.36 2.86 14.16
CA ALA A 537 41.49 3.56 13.22
C ALA A 537 40.38 4.37 13.91
N ALA A 538 39.91 3.92 15.08
CA ALA A 538 38.93 4.67 15.86
C ALA A 538 39.52 5.96 16.42
N THR A 539 40.72 5.93 17.00
CA THR A 539 41.41 7.14 17.49
C THR A 539 41.67 8.14 16.35
N ARG A 540 42.11 7.68 15.18
CA ARG A 540 42.27 8.55 14.00
C ARG A 540 40.95 9.18 13.56
N MET A 541 39.85 8.43 13.60
CA MET A 541 38.52 8.95 13.25
C MET A 541 38.02 9.99 14.26
N LEU A 542 38.19 9.72 15.56
CA LEU A 542 37.82 10.65 16.63
C LEU A 542 38.60 11.96 16.54
N TYR A 543 39.91 11.88 16.29
CA TYR A 543 40.74 13.06 16.02
C TYR A 543 40.18 13.87 14.85
N ARG A 544 39.90 13.23 13.71
CA ARG A 544 39.33 13.91 12.54
C ARG A 544 37.97 14.55 12.80
N LEU A 545 37.12 13.93 13.61
CA LEU A 545 35.84 14.52 13.99
C LEU A 545 35.98 15.69 14.98
N ALA A 546 37.08 15.74 15.74
CA ALA A 546 37.38 16.81 16.68
C ALA A 546 38.00 18.05 16.01
N THR A 547 38.57 17.91 14.81
CA THR A 547 39.06 19.08 14.05
C THR A 547 37.90 19.94 13.56
N GLU A 548 38.16 21.25 13.37
CA GLU A 548 37.17 22.21 12.87
C GLU A 548 36.61 21.79 11.51
N ASP A 549 37.49 21.45 10.56
CA ASP A 549 37.12 21.01 9.21
C ASP A 549 36.31 19.72 9.18
N GLY A 550 36.69 18.74 10.01
CA GLY A 550 36.01 17.45 10.05
C GLY A 550 34.64 17.54 10.72
N SER A 551 34.53 18.32 11.81
CA SER A 551 33.24 18.62 12.43
C SER A 551 32.32 19.40 11.50
N ALA A 552 32.83 20.44 10.82
CA ALA A 552 32.07 21.20 9.83
C ALA A 552 31.59 20.31 8.67
N THR A 553 32.47 19.45 8.16
CA THR A 553 32.13 18.50 7.09
C THR A 553 31.10 17.48 7.54
N TYR A 554 31.23 16.93 8.75
CA TYR A 554 30.27 15.97 9.31
C TYR A 554 28.89 16.60 9.54
N LYS A 555 28.83 17.84 10.03
CA LYS A 555 27.57 18.60 10.21
C LYS A 555 26.76 18.70 8.91
N ARG A 556 27.41 18.71 7.73
CA ARG A 556 26.71 18.72 6.44
C ARG A 556 25.84 17.48 6.21
N ARG A 557 26.13 16.32 6.84
CA ARG A 557 25.33 15.09 6.72
C ARG A 557 23.84 15.36 6.99
N ALA A 558 23.54 16.10 8.06
CA ALA A 558 22.16 16.43 8.45
C ALA A 558 21.44 17.32 7.43
N ALA A 559 22.16 18.16 6.69
CA ALA A 559 21.58 18.98 5.62
C ALA A 559 21.46 18.23 4.28
N THR A 560 22.17 17.10 4.13
CA THR A 560 22.23 16.33 2.88
C THR A 560 21.21 15.19 2.84
N VAL A 561 21.38 14.16 3.68
CA VAL A 561 20.63 12.89 3.54
C VAL A 561 19.32 12.88 4.33
N GLU A 562 19.28 13.52 5.50
CA GLU A 562 18.09 13.53 6.35
C GLU A 562 16.87 14.23 5.70
N PRO A 563 17.02 15.37 5.00
CA PRO A 563 15.92 16.01 4.29
C PRO A 563 15.44 15.14 3.13
N VAL A 564 16.33 14.41 2.47
CA VAL A 564 15.99 13.49 1.38
C VAL A 564 15.22 12.28 1.93
N ASN A 565 15.65 11.71 3.06
CA ASN A 565 14.91 10.68 3.78
C ASN A 565 13.51 11.16 4.19
N GLY A 566 13.41 12.40 4.66
CA GLY A 566 12.14 13.06 4.96
C GLY A 566 11.25 13.22 3.73
N GLN A 567 11.80 13.71 2.61
CA GLN A 567 11.07 13.85 1.34
C GLN A 567 10.59 12.50 0.80
N LEU A 568 11.42 11.46 0.89
CA LEU A 568 11.05 10.10 0.51
C LEU A 568 9.89 9.57 1.37
N LYS A 569 9.89 9.86 2.68
CA LYS A 569 8.81 9.41 3.56
C LYS A 569 7.54 10.25 3.45
N ASP A 570 7.65 11.56 3.27
CA ASP A 570 6.53 12.48 3.43
C ASP A 570 6.01 13.07 2.11
N ARG A 571 6.89 13.35 1.15
CA ARG A 571 6.47 13.88 -0.16
C ARG A 571 5.98 12.77 -1.06
N THR A 572 6.76 11.70 -1.25
CA THR A 572 6.30 10.52 -2.04
C THR A 572 5.45 9.55 -1.20
N ARG A 573 5.28 9.85 0.09
CA ARG A 573 4.53 9.05 1.06
C ARG A 573 5.03 7.60 1.19
N LEU A 574 6.33 7.33 0.98
CA LEU A 574 6.92 5.99 1.03
C LEU A 574 7.25 5.54 2.47
N ARG A 575 6.26 5.61 3.37
CA ARG A 575 6.37 5.04 4.74
C ARG A 575 6.12 3.53 4.78
N ARG A 576 5.44 3.01 3.75
CA ARG A 576 5.14 1.58 3.55
C ARG A 576 5.15 1.25 2.06
N PHE A 577 5.81 0.18 1.65
CA PHE A 577 5.75 -0.30 0.26
C PHE A 577 4.33 -0.73 -0.13
N ALA A 578 3.95 -0.47 -1.39
CA ALA A 578 2.67 -0.95 -1.90
C ALA A 578 2.75 -2.43 -2.32
N ARG A 579 3.94 -2.88 -2.77
CA ARG A 579 4.20 -4.24 -3.24
C ARG A 579 4.88 -5.11 -2.16
N ARG A 580 5.03 -6.40 -2.46
CA ARG A 580 5.60 -7.44 -1.59
C ARG A 580 6.75 -8.13 -2.31
N GLY A 581 7.72 -8.64 -1.55
CA GLY A 581 8.96 -9.22 -2.09
C GLY A 581 10.04 -8.16 -2.32
N ARG A 582 11.31 -8.55 -2.13
CA ARG A 582 12.44 -7.61 -2.15
C ARG A 582 12.58 -6.89 -3.49
N THR A 583 12.49 -7.59 -4.61
CA THR A 583 12.66 -7.01 -5.97
C THR A 583 11.60 -5.96 -6.30
N ALA A 584 10.35 -6.25 -5.95
CA ALA A 584 9.24 -5.32 -6.18
C ALA A 584 9.32 -4.08 -5.26
N CYS A 585 9.82 -4.25 -4.03
CA CYS A 585 10.07 -3.13 -3.12
C CYS A 585 11.29 -2.29 -3.56
N GLN A 586 12.36 -2.93 -4.05
CA GLN A 586 13.56 -2.26 -4.59
C GLN A 586 13.17 -1.35 -5.76
N SER A 587 12.45 -1.86 -6.76
CA SER A 587 12.01 -1.05 -7.89
C SER A 587 11.00 0.05 -7.50
N GLU A 588 10.25 -0.12 -6.40
CA GLU A 588 9.42 0.97 -5.86
C GLU A 588 10.25 2.06 -5.17
N LEU A 589 11.36 1.68 -4.52
CA LEU A 589 12.33 2.61 -3.95
C LEU A 589 13.06 3.38 -5.06
N GLU A 590 13.53 2.70 -6.10
CA GLU A 590 14.19 3.31 -7.26
C GLU A 590 13.26 4.28 -8.00
N LEU A 591 11.99 3.90 -8.21
CA LEU A 591 11.00 4.82 -8.80
C LEU A 591 10.79 6.05 -7.93
N ALA A 592 10.71 5.89 -6.60
CA ALA A 592 10.58 7.03 -5.69
C ALA A 592 11.83 7.92 -5.67
N ALA A 593 13.02 7.35 -5.76
CA ALA A 593 14.28 8.08 -5.87
C ALA A 593 14.36 8.86 -7.20
N LEU A 594 13.99 8.21 -8.31
CA LEU A 594 13.86 8.82 -9.64
C LEU A 594 12.93 10.05 -9.57
N VAL A 595 11.76 9.90 -8.97
CA VAL A 595 10.78 10.99 -8.81
C VAL A 595 11.35 12.16 -8.01
N LEU A 596 12.08 11.90 -6.92
CA LEU A 596 12.71 12.96 -6.13
C LEU A 596 13.80 13.70 -6.90
N ASN A 597 14.60 12.97 -7.69
CA ASN A 597 15.59 13.57 -8.59
C ASN A 597 14.92 14.43 -9.66
N LEU A 598 13.86 13.94 -10.32
CA LEU A 598 13.09 14.73 -11.28
C LEU A 598 12.47 15.98 -10.67
N ARG A 599 11.95 15.91 -9.43
CA ARG A 599 11.44 17.10 -8.74
C ARG A 599 12.51 18.15 -8.50
N LYS A 600 13.78 17.75 -8.30
CA LYS A 600 14.92 18.67 -8.21
C LYS A 600 15.26 19.24 -9.57
N PHE A 601 15.35 18.39 -10.59
CA PHE A 601 15.56 18.80 -11.97
C PHE A 601 14.51 19.83 -12.44
N CYS A 602 13.22 19.58 -12.20
CA CYS A 602 12.15 20.50 -12.59
C CYS A 602 12.20 21.86 -11.88
N ARG A 603 12.93 22.00 -10.76
CA ARG A 603 13.12 23.27 -10.05
C ARG A 603 14.32 24.08 -10.55
N LEU A 604 15.16 23.50 -11.41
CA LEU A 604 16.28 24.21 -12.02
C LEU A 604 15.78 25.28 -12.99
N ASP A 605 16.66 26.24 -13.27
CA ASP A 605 16.45 27.24 -14.32
C ASP A 605 16.08 26.53 -15.65
N PRO A 606 15.00 26.93 -16.34
CA PRO A 606 14.62 26.40 -17.64
C PRO A 606 15.77 26.28 -18.65
N ARG A 607 16.74 27.21 -18.64
CA ARG A 607 17.91 27.18 -19.52
C ARG A 607 18.81 25.96 -19.24
N LEU A 608 19.08 25.68 -17.97
CA LEU A 608 19.89 24.51 -17.57
C LEU A 608 19.20 23.19 -17.93
N ARG A 609 17.87 23.13 -17.77
CA ARG A 609 17.06 21.96 -18.17
C ARG A 609 17.12 21.74 -19.68
N ALA A 610 16.95 22.80 -20.47
CA ALA A 610 17.00 22.72 -21.93
C ALA A 610 18.38 22.27 -22.44
N THR A 611 19.46 22.82 -21.89
CA THR A 611 20.82 22.39 -22.24
C THR A 611 21.06 20.91 -21.91
N ALA A 612 20.57 20.44 -20.76
CA ALA A 612 20.73 19.06 -20.34
C ALA A 612 19.93 18.06 -21.19
N LEU A 613 18.75 18.44 -21.69
CA LEU A 613 17.92 17.60 -22.55
C LEU A 613 18.36 17.61 -24.02
N ALA A 614 19.05 18.66 -24.45
CA ALA A 614 19.60 18.76 -25.80
C ALA A 614 20.92 18.00 -26.00
N ALA A 615 21.60 17.64 -24.90
CA ALA A 615 22.92 17.00 -24.89
C ALA A 615 22.81 15.51 -24.57
#